data_AF-K6V5F7-F1
#
_entry.id   AF-K6V5F7-F1
#
_cell.length_a   1.000
_cell.length_b   1.000
_cell.length_c   1.000
_cell.angle_alpha   90.00
_cell.angle_beta   90.00
_cell.angle_gamma   90.00
#
_symmetry.space_group_name_H-M   'P 1'
#
loop_
_entity.id
_entity.type
_entity.pdbx_description
1 polymer ?
#
loop_
_entity_poly.entity_id
_entity_poly.type
_entity_poly.pdbx_seq_one_letter_code
_entity_poly.pdbx_strand_id
1 'polypeptide(L)'
;MPAIPDPRSALDRVKQEIERNGLRARNGIKMATGVGTPRVGVTPRDAVWRDGRAQLFRYRNDDIKHRTPLMIVFSIISKSYILDLTPGNSFIEHLLKAGFDVYLLDWGVPDERDTRNRLEYYADAAIPAAIREVCARSRVDEVNVLGYCFGGNLTLLHGAHHPDAPIRSHTVVACPVDYSEIPFRGALYESDSAIDDAIGEDGNIPPNVMYSAFRSLKPTSELTGYVDLLDRLWSDEYVAAYQAVNGWVADHIPLPGEVARQMHSMLVAENAFITDRLMLGGTASISPISPCRSCRSWVRRTTSCRRPPRRH
;
A
#
# COMPACT_ATOMS: atom_id res chain seq x y z
N MET A 1 19.04 -50.19 7.37
CA MET A 1 20.15 -49.44 6.75
C MET A 1 19.54 -48.36 5.87
N PRO A 2 19.85 -47.06 6.07
CA PRO A 2 19.44 -46.03 5.12
C PRO A 2 20.12 -46.31 3.77
N ALA A 3 19.35 -46.27 2.69
CA ALA A 3 19.83 -46.54 1.33
C ALA A 3 20.95 -45.55 0.96
N ILE A 4 22.08 -46.08 0.47
CA ILE A 4 23.18 -45.28 -0.06
C ILE A 4 22.63 -44.51 -1.28
N PRO A 5 22.72 -43.17 -1.30
CA PRO A 5 22.23 -42.37 -2.42
C PRO A 5 22.91 -42.81 -3.73
N ASP A 6 22.14 -42.95 -4.81
CA ASP A 6 22.66 -43.27 -6.15
C ASP A 6 23.74 -42.23 -6.54
N PRO A 7 24.98 -42.64 -6.86
CA PRO A 7 26.06 -41.73 -7.21
C PRO A 7 25.74 -40.82 -8.41
N ARG A 8 24.86 -41.22 -9.34
CA ARG A 8 24.39 -40.33 -10.41
C ARG A 8 23.52 -39.20 -9.86
N SER A 9 22.59 -39.52 -8.96
CA SER A 9 21.78 -38.52 -8.25
C SER A 9 22.60 -37.59 -7.36
N ALA A 10 23.73 -38.05 -6.82
CA ALA A 10 24.64 -37.23 -6.05
C ALA A 10 25.43 -36.24 -6.94
N LEU A 11 25.90 -36.69 -8.10
CA LEU A 11 26.59 -35.84 -9.08
C LEU A 11 25.66 -34.78 -9.67
N ASP A 12 24.41 -35.13 -9.97
CA ASP A 12 23.42 -34.17 -10.48
C ASP A 12 23.10 -33.09 -9.45
N ARG A 13 23.01 -33.45 -8.15
CA ARG A 13 22.86 -32.47 -7.07
C ARG A 13 24.06 -31.53 -6.95
N VAL A 14 25.28 -32.05 -7.07
CA VAL A 14 26.50 -31.23 -7.02
C VAL A 14 26.56 -30.26 -8.21
N LYS A 15 26.20 -30.73 -9.41
CA LYS A 15 26.13 -29.87 -10.60
C LYS A 15 25.09 -28.77 -10.45
N GLN A 16 23.88 -29.12 -10.00
CA GLN A 16 22.83 -28.15 -9.72
C GLN A 16 23.29 -27.11 -8.70
N GLU A 17 24.02 -27.50 -7.65
CA GLU A 17 24.50 -26.56 -6.65
C GLU A 17 25.63 -25.64 -7.17
N ILE A 18 26.51 -26.15 -8.04
CA ILE A 18 27.53 -25.32 -8.72
C ILE A 18 26.86 -24.28 -9.62
N GLU A 19 25.88 -24.70 -10.44
CA GLU A 19 25.10 -23.79 -11.29
C GLU A 19 24.38 -22.73 -10.45
N ARG A 20 23.72 -23.17 -9.37
CA ARG A 20 23.02 -22.29 -8.42
C ARG A 20 23.98 -21.26 -7.82
N ASN A 21 25.18 -21.68 -7.39
CA ASN A 21 26.19 -20.77 -6.85
C ASN A 21 26.73 -19.79 -7.90
N GLY A 22 26.87 -20.21 -9.15
CA GLY A 22 27.17 -19.31 -10.26
C GLY A 22 26.10 -18.23 -10.47
N LEU A 23 24.83 -18.61 -10.41
CA LEU A 23 23.70 -17.67 -10.49
C LEU A 23 23.67 -16.72 -9.29
N ARG A 24 23.91 -17.22 -8.06
CA ARG A 24 24.04 -16.39 -6.85
C ARG A 24 25.12 -15.32 -7.02
N ALA A 25 26.33 -15.70 -7.48
CA ALA A 25 27.42 -14.77 -7.69
C ALA A 25 27.08 -13.70 -8.73
N ARG A 26 26.53 -14.11 -9.89
CA ARG A 26 26.08 -13.20 -10.95
C ARG A 26 25.05 -12.20 -10.45
N ASN A 27 24.02 -12.69 -9.75
CA ASN A 27 22.93 -11.84 -9.26
C ASN A 27 23.38 -10.94 -8.11
N GLY A 28 24.29 -11.40 -7.25
CA GLY A 28 24.96 -10.55 -6.27
C GLY A 28 25.70 -9.38 -6.91
N ILE A 29 26.43 -9.61 -8.01
CA ILE A 29 27.12 -8.55 -8.76
C ILE A 29 26.11 -7.58 -9.40
N LYS A 30 25.05 -8.10 -10.03
CA LYS A 30 23.98 -7.26 -10.61
C LYS A 30 23.34 -6.34 -9.57
N MET A 31 23.04 -6.87 -8.38
CA MET A 31 22.49 -6.08 -7.28
C MET A 31 23.47 -5.01 -6.80
N ALA A 32 24.75 -5.35 -6.62
CA ALA A 32 25.77 -4.40 -6.15
C ALA A 32 26.06 -3.29 -7.17
N THR A 33 25.92 -3.58 -8.46
CA THR A 33 26.19 -2.63 -9.55
C THR A 33 24.95 -1.88 -10.04
N GLY A 34 23.75 -2.26 -9.59
CA GLY A 34 22.47 -1.73 -10.09
C GLY A 34 22.13 -2.15 -11.52
N VAL A 35 22.91 -3.06 -12.13
CA VAL A 35 22.67 -3.54 -13.49
C VAL A 35 21.48 -4.48 -13.50
N GLY A 36 20.51 -4.20 -14.37
CA GLY A 36 19.32 -5.04 -14.55
C GLY A 36 18.20 -4.75 -13.56
N THR A 37 18.20 -3.58 -12.90
CA THR A 37 17.04 -3.11 -12.12
C THR A 37 15.79 -3.19 -12.98
N PRO A 38 14.74 -3.89 -12.51
CA PRO A 38 13.54 -4.10 -13.30
C PRO A 38 12.80 -2.78 -13.52
N ARG A 39 12.21 -2.63 -14.71
CA ARG A 39 11.29 -1.52 -14.97
C ARG A 39 9.99 -1.77 -14.22
N VAL A 40 9.55 -0.77 -13.48
CA VAL A 40 8.30 -0.78 -12.70
C VAL A 40 7.29 0.23 -13.26
N GLY A 41 6.00 0.03 -12.97
CA GLY A 41 4.93 0.96 -13.35
C GLY A 41 4.69 1.05 -14.84
N VAL A 42 4.92 -0.05 -15.56
CA VAL A 42 4.95 -0.07 -17.04
C VAL A 42 3.63 -0.48 -17.68
N THR A 43 2.58 -0.78 -16.90
CA THR A 43 1.28 -1.14 -17.48
C THR A 43 0.72 0.08 -18.23
N PRO A 44 0.36 -0.04 -19.52
CA PRO A 44 -0.07 1.09 -20.33
C PRO A 44 -1.25 1.84 -19.71
N ARG A 45 -1.11 3.15 -19.55
CA ARG A 45 -2.11 4.02 -18.91
C ARG A 45 -2.11 5.42 -19.48
N ASP A 46 -3.23 6.11 -19.34
CA ASP A 46 -3.43 7.49 -19.75
C ASP A 46 -3.83 8.33 -18.53
N ALA A 47 -3.24 9.51 -18.37
CA ALA A 47 -3.68 10.48 -17.37
C ALA A 47 -4.97 11.13 -17.86
N VAL A 48 -6.08 10.84 -17.19
CA VAL A 48 -7.42 11.26 -17.61
C VAL A 48 -7.93 12.49 -16.85
N TRP A 49 -7.40 12.74 -15.65
CA TRP A 49 -7.68 13.94 -14.86
C TRP A 49 -6.46 14.34 -14.04
N ARG A 50 -6.38 15.63 -13.69
CA ARG A 50 -5.32 16.20 -12.87
C ARG A 50 -5.87 17.26 -11.93
N ASP A 51 -5.32 17.32 -10.73
CA ASP A 51 -5.49 18.40 -9.77
C ASP A 51 -4.16 18.66 -9.06
N GLY A 52 -3.52 19.77 -9.41
CA GLY A 52 -2.13 20.02 -9.07
C GLY A 52 -1.23 18.87 -9.55
N ARG A 53 -0.64 18.16 -8.58
CA ARG A 53 0.18 16.95 -8.82
C ARG A 53 -0.61 15.65 -8.83
N ALA A 54 -1.83 15.65 -8.27
CA ALA A 54 -2.66 14.47 -8.28
C ALA A 54 -3.06 14.16 -9.72
N GLN A 55 -3.01 12.89 -10.08
CA GLN A 55 -3.37 12.37 -11.39
C GLN A 55 -4.29 11.18 -11.22
N LEU A 56 -5.39 11.18 -11.97
CA LEU A 56 -6.19 9.99 -12.17
C LEU A 56 -5.69 9.33 -13.45
N PHE A 57 -5.15 8.13 -13.32
CA PHE A 57 -4.77 7.30 -14.46
C PHE A 57 -5.89 6.33 -14.78
N ARG A 58 -6.19 6.14 -16.07
CA ARG A 58 -6.95 4.99 -16.57
C ARG A 58 -6.00 4.03 -17.24
N TYR A 59 -5.99 2.78 -16.81
CA TYR A 59 -5.19 1.75 -17.46
C TYR A 59 -5.90 1.23 -18.71
N ARG A 60 -5.14 1.00 -19.78
CA ARG A 60 -5.71 0.53 -21.04
C ARG A 60 -6.13 -0.93 -20.90
N ASN A 61 -7.40 -1.21 -21.18
CA ASN A 61 -7.96 -2.56 -21.19
C ASN A 61 -8.92 -2.72 -22.38
N ASP A 62 -8.62 -3.66 -23.26
CA ASP A 62 -9.46 -3.96 -24.42
C ASP A 62 -10.53 -5.03 -24.11
N ASP A 63 -10.43 -5.73 -22.97
CA ASP A 63 -11.32 -6.83 -22.54
C ASP A 63 -12.08 -6.47 -21.25
N ILE A 64 -12.78 -5.33 -21.27
CA ILE A 64 -13.60 -4.88 -20.12
C ILE A 64 -14.88 -5.73 -20.05
N LYS A 65 -15.02 -6.49 -18.94
CA LYS A 65 -16.15 -7.39 -18.65
C LYS A 65 -17.11 -6.82 -17.60
N HIS A 66 -16.62 -5.95 -16.73
CA HIS A 66 -17.40 -5.36 -15.64
C HIS A 66 -17.85 -3.94 -16.00
N ARG A 67 -19.17 -3.70 -16.02
CA ARG A 67 -19.73 -2.38 -16.34
C ARG A 67 -19.32 -1.30 -15.33
N THR A 68 -19.29 -1.64 -14.04
CA THR A 68 -18.89 -0.69 -12.99
C THR A 68 -17.36 -0.67 -12.89
N PRO A 69 -16.70 0.49 -13.14
CA PRO A 69 -15.26 0.61 -13.08
C PRO A 69 -14.75 0.48 -11.64
N LEU A 70 -13.46 0.17 -11.50
CA LEU A 70 -12.75 0.11 -10.23
C LEU A 70 -11.80 1.30 -10.14
N MET A 71 -12.06 2.20 -9.20
CA MET A 71 -11.17 3.31 -8.87
C MET A 71 -10.35 2.96 -7.63
N ILE A 72 -9.04 2.90 -7.79
CA ILE A 72 -8.09 2.71 -6.70
C ILE A 72 -7.65 4.09 -6.21
N VAL A 73 -7.83 4.37 -4.92
CA VAL A 73 -7.27 5.55 -4.26
C VAL A 73 -6.00 5.15 -3.55
N PHE A 74 -4.87 5.66 -4.03
CA PHE A 74 -3.56 5.28 -3.49
C PHE A 74 -3.24 6.03 -2.18
N SER A 75 -2.17 5.60 -1.53
CA SER A 75 -1.64 6.19 -0.31
C SER A 75 -0.91 7.52 -0.59
N ILE A 76 -0.98 8.48 0.33
CA ILE A 76 -0.25 9.76 0.26
C ILE A 76 1.18 9.70 0.83
N ILE A 77 1.60 8.55 1.38
CA ILE A 77 2.90 8.38 2.07
C ILE A 77 3.92 7.58 1.25
N SER A 78 3.55 7.12 0.06
CA SER A 78 4.39 6.26 -0.78
C SER A 78 4.04 6.42 -2.26
N LYS A 79 4.79 5.79 -3.17
CA LYS A 79 4.49 5.82 -4.61
C LYS A 79 3.60 4.66 -5.06
N SER A 80 2.74 4.92 -6.03
CA SER A 80 1.68 3.99 -6.46
C SER A 80 2.16 2.75 -7.20
N TYR A 81 3.41 2.74 -7.70
CA TYR A 81 3.95 1.64 -8.50
C TYR A 81 4.11 0.32 -7.73
N ILE A 82 3.93 0.28 -6.41
CA ILE A 82 3.80 -0.98 -5.67
C ILE A 82 2.62 -1.83 -6.14
N LEU A 83 1.57 -1.21 -6.68
CA LEU A 83 0.43 -1.91 -7.28
C LEU A 83 0.69 -2.33 -8.73
N ASP A 84 1.77 -1.84 -9.33
CA ASP A 84 2.16 -2.09 -10.71
C ASP A 84 3.67 -2.28 -10.79
N LEU A 85 4.21 -3.32 -10.13
CA LEU A 85 5.65 -3.59 -10.08
C LEU A 85 6.17 -4.04 -11.45
N THR A 86 6.51 -5.31 -11.62
CA THR A 86 7.01 -5.84 -12.89
C THR A 86 5.88 -6.53 -13.65
N PRO A 87 5.96 -6.66 -14.99
CA PRO A 87 5.05 -7.53 -15.74
C PRO A 87 4.98 -8.93 -15.10
N GLY A 88 3.78 -9.47 -14.95
CA GLY A 88 3.51 -10.74 -14.23
C GLY A 88 3.42 -10.61 -12.71
N ASN A 89 3.93 -9.53 -12.11
CA ASN A 89 3.85 -9.20 -10.68
C ASN A 89 3.14 -7.85 -10.45
N SER A 90 2.17 -7.52 -11.29
CA SER A 90 1.37 -6.30 -11.19
C SER A 90 -0.06 -6.62 -10.75
N PHE A 91 -0.49 -6.01 -9.65
CA PHE A 91 -1.87 -6.11 -9.19
C PHE A 91 -2.83 -5.45 -10.18
N ILE A 92 -2.42 -4.31 -10.75
CA ILE A 92 -3.18 -3.67 -11.82
C ILE A 92 -3.34 -4.60 -13.03
N GLU A 93 -2.25 -5.20 -13.52
CA GLU A 93 -2.31 -6.15 -14.65
C GLU A 93 -3.25 -7.32 -14.35
N HIS A 94 -3.25 -7.83 -13.12
CA HIS A 94 -4.16 -8.87 -12.69
C HIS A 94 -5.63 -8.42 -12.76
N LEU A 95 -5.95 -7.21 -12.31
CA LEU A 95 -7.30 -6.65 -12.38
C LEU A 95 -7.77 -6.42 -13.83
N LEU A 96 -6.89 -5.95 -14.71
CA LEU A 96 -7.20 -5.80 -16.14
C LEU A 96 -7.54 -7.15 -16.77
N LYS A 97 -6.74 -8.20 -16.50
CA LYS A 97 -7.00 -9.58 -16.96
C LYS A 97 -8.32 -10.16 -16.41
N ALA A 98 -8.69 -9.77 -15.20
CA ALA A 98 -9.99 -10.13 -14.61
C ALA A 98 -11.18 -9.37 -15.23
N GLY A 99 -10.92 -8.44 -16.15
CA GLY A 99 -11.92 -7.71 -16.93
C GLY A 99 -12.43 -6.42 -16.29
N PHE A 100 -11.70 -5.84 -15.34
CA PHE A 100 -12.06 -4.54 -14.76
C PHE A 100 -11.59 -3.37 -15.65
N ASP A 101 -12.37 -2.29 -15.71
CA ASP A 101 -11.89 -0.97 -16.12
C ASP A 101 -11.26 -0.29 -14.91
N VAL A 102 -9.93 -0.17 -14.90
CA VAL A 102 -9.16 0.20 -13.71
C VAL A 102 -8.67 1.63 -13.80
N TYR A 103 -9.01 2.40 -12.78
CA TYR A 103 -8.53 3.75 -12.54
C TYR A 103 -7.67 3.78 -11.28
N LEU A 104 -6.64 4.62 -11.27
CA LEU A 104 -5.75 4.83 -10.12
C LEU A 104 -5.58 6.31 -9.88
N LEU A 105 -6.04 6.78 -8.73
CA LEU A 105 -5.79 8.12 -8.21
C LEU A 105 -4.44 8.10 -7.48
N ASP A 106 -3.45 8.71 -8.11
CA ASP A 106 -2.10 8.93 -7.60
C ASP A 106 -1.95 10.38 -7.18
N TRP A 107 -1.45 10.64 -5.98
CA TRP A 107 -1.32 12.00 -5.44
C TRP A 107 -0.06 12.72 -5.91
N GLY A 108 0.90 12.01 -6.50
CA GLY A 108 2.21 12.53 -6.83
C GLY A 108 3.10 12.74 -5.59
N VAL A 109 4.19 13.49 -5.76
CA VAL A 109 5.15 13.80 -4.70
C VAL A 109 4.87 15.21 -4.18
N PRO A 110 4.44 15.41 -2.93
CA PRO A 110 4.08 16.73 -2.43
C PRO A 110 5.27 17.69 -2.40
N ASP A 111 4.99 19.00 -2.51
CA ASP A 111 5.97 20.09 -2.28
C ASP A 111 5.43 21.13 -1.29
N GLU A 112 6.13 22.26 -1.14
CA GLU A 112 5.79 23.34 -0.21
C GLU A 112 4.35 23.88 -0.37
N ARG A 113 3.76 23.75 -1.57
CA ARG A 113 2.38 24.17 -1.87
C ARG A 113 1.33 23.26 -1.24
N ASP A 114 1.69 22.01 -0.96
CA ASP A 114 0.77 21.00 -0.39
C ASP A 114 0.79 21.00 1.14
N THR A 115 1.72 21.72 1.77
CA THR A 115 1.97 21.70 3.23
C THR A 115 0.75 22.05 4.07
N ARG A 116 -0.15 22.87 3.51
CA ARG A 116 -1.40 23.31 4.13
C ARG A 116 -2.61 22.45 3.75
N ASN A 117 -2.43 21.45 2.89
CA ASN A 117 -3.50 20.50 2.59
C ASN A 117 -3.89 19.79 3.88
N ARG A 118 -5.19 19.64 4.07
CA ARG A 118 -5.79 18.93 5.19
C ARG A 118 -6.48 17.68 4.66
N LEU A 119 -6.84 16.74 5.53
CA LEU A 119 -7.58 15.52 5.16
C LEU A 119 -8.89 15.85 4.41
N GLU A 120 -9.51 16.98 4.72
CA GLU A 120 -10.69 17.55 4.06
C GLU A 120 -10.48 17.75 2.55
N TYR A 121 -9.30 18.24 2.13
CA TYR A 121 -9.01 18.41 0.70
C TYR A 121 -9.11 17.08 -0.04
N TYR A 122 -8.54 16.01 0.54
CA TYR A 122 -8.56 14.69 -0.09
C TYR A 122 -9.97 14.08 -0.06
N ALA A 123 -10.61 14.07 1.11
CA ALA A 123 -11.88 13.37 1.34
C ALA A 123 -13.10 14.13 0.78
N ASP A 124 -13.11 15.46 0.84
CA ASP A 124 -14.28 16.28 0.50
C ASP A 124 -14.16 17.00 -0.85
N ALA A 125 -12.95 17.13 -1.42
CA ALA A 125 -12.75 17.77 -2.72
C ALA A 125 -12.20 16.81 -3.79
N ALA A 126 -11.00 16.25 -3.57
CA ALA A 126 -10.27 15.53 -4.61
C ALA A 126 -10.87 14.15 -4.94
N ILE A 127 -11.20 13.32 -3.94
CA ILE A 127 -11.86 12.01 -4.16
C ILE A 127 -13.21 12.18 -4.87
N PRO A 128 -14.12 13.07 -4.42
CA PRO A 128 -15.37 13.33 -5.15
C PRO A 128 -15.15 13.79 -6.60
N ALA A 129 -14.15 14.63 -6.86
CA ALA A 129 -13.82 15.06 -8.21
C ALA A 129 -13.35 13.91 -9.10
N ALA A 130 -12.48 13.04 -8.58
CA ALA A 130 -12.03 11.84 -9.28
C ALA A 130 -13.19 10.87 -9.56
N ILE A 131 -14.09 10.65 -8.58
CA ILE A 131 -15.28 9.81 -8.77
C ILE A 131 -16.17 10.36 -9.90
N ARG A 132 -16.45 11.68 -9.92
CA ARG A 132 -17.23 12.31 -10.99
C ARG A 132 -16.59 12.11 -12.36
N GLU A 133 -15.26 12.22 -12.45
CA GLU A 133 -14.53 11.97 -13.70
C GLU A 133 -14.68 10.50 -14.16
N VAL A 134 -14.54 9.54 -13.24
CA VAL A 134 -14.70 8.11 -13.55
C VAL A 134 -16.13 7.81 -14.04
N CYS A 135 -17.15 8.32 -13.33
CA CYS A 135 -18.55 8.17 -13.72
C CYS A 135 -18.82 8.76 -15.11
N ALA A 136 -18.37 9.99 -15.35
CA ALA A 136 -18.58 10.68 -16.62
C ALA A 136 -17.93 9.93 -17.80
N ARG A 137 -16.69 9.45 -17.62
CA ARG A 137 -15.98 8.71 -18.67
C ARG A 137 -16.55 7.33 -18.94
N SER A 138 -16.94 6.63 -17.88
CA SER A 138 -17.45 5.26 -17.98
C SER A 138 -18.96 5.21 -18.29
N ARG A 139 -19.65 6.37 -18.26
CA ARG A 139 -21.11 6.50 -18.43
C ARG A 139 -21.88 5.59 -17.45
N VAL A 140 -21.49 5.68 -16.19
CA VAL A 140 -22.08 4.93 -15.07
C VAL A 140 -22.48 5.91 -13.97
N ASP A 141 -23.46 5.51 -13.18
CA ASP A 141 -23.94 6.31 -12.06
C ASP A 141 -23.09 6.11 -10.79
N GLU A 142 -22.37 4.98 -10.69
CA GLU A 142 -21.60 4.59 -9.50
C GLU A 142 -20.28 3.92 -9.85
N VAL A 143 -19.32 3.92 -8.92
CA VAL A 143 -18.00 3.27 -9.04
C VAL A 143 -17.73 2.27 -7.91
N ASN A 144 -16.87 1.28 -8.16
CA ASN A 144 -16.26 0.51 -7.08
C ASN A 144 -15.00 1.24 -6.61
N VAL A 145 -14.84 1.45 -5.30
CA VAL A 145 -13.67 2.12 -4.71
C VAL A 145 -12.81 1.12 -3.96
N LEU A 146 -11.50 1.13 -4.24
CA LEU A 146 -10.49 0.42 -3.47
C LEU A 146 -9.50 1.42 -2.88
N GLY A 147 -9.49 1.58 -1.56
CA GLY A 147 -8.49 2.38 -0.86
C GLY A 147 -7.28 1.54 -0.44
N TYR A 148 -6.07 1.94 -0.82
CA TYR A 148 -4.84 1.24 -0.45
C TYR A 148 -4.06 1.99 0.62
N CYS A 149 -3.70 1.30 1.71
CA CYS A 149 -2.97 1.87 2.85
C CYS A 149 -3.67 3.15 3.37
N PHE A 150 -2.99 4.30 3.39
CA PHE A 150 -3.60 5.56 3.83
C PHE A 150 -4.70 6.05 2.89
N GLY A 151 -4.70 5.64 1.62
CA GLY A 151 -5.83 5.85 0.70
C GLY A 151 -7.11 5.13 1.16
N GLY A 152 -6.96 4.05 1.94
CA GLY A 152 -8.06 3.42 2.68
C GLY A 152 -8.64 4.35 3.73
N ASN A 153 -7.81 5.01 4.54
CA ASN A 153 -8.27 5.98 5.52
C ASN A 153 -9.00 7.14 4.84
N LEU A 154 -8.42 7.71 3.78
CA LEU A 154 -9.05 8.80 3.01
C LEU A 154 -10.41 8.43 2.41
N THR A 155 -10.53 7.23 1.83
CA THR A 155 -11.81 6.78 1.26
C THR A 155 -12.84 6.44 2.32
N LEU A 156 -12.43 5.96 3.50
CA LEU A 156 -13.32 5.77 4.65
C LEU A 156 -13.82 7.11 5.21
N LEU A 157 -12.94 8.10 5.34
CA LEU A 157 -13.32 9.47 5.70
C LEU A 157 -14.34 10.03 4.70
N HIS A 158 -14.05 9.90 3.40
CA HIS A 158 -14.95 10.33 2.33
C HIS A 158 -16.31 9.65 2.42
N GLY A 159 -16.38 8.31 2.50
CA GLY A 159 -17.65 7.58 2.54
C GLY A 159 -18.47 7.86 3.81
N ALA A 160 -17.81 8.15 4.94
CA ALA A 160 -18.49 8.52 6.17
C ALA A 160 -19.01 9.96 6.15
N HIS A 161 -18.33 10.89 5.47
CA HIS A 161 -18.76 12.28 5.35
C HIS A 161 -19.76 12.51 4.20
N HIS A 162 -19.71 11.67 3.15
CA HIS A 162 -20.57 11.73 1.96
C HIS A 162 -21.30 10.40 1.78
N PRO A 163 -22.31 10.08 2.62
CA PRO A 163 -23.01 8.79 2.56
C PRO A 163 -23.78 8.56 1.24
N ASP A 164 -24.12 9.64 0.53
CA ASP A 164 -24.79 9.60 -0.78
C ASP A 164 -23.79 9.64 -1.96
N ALA A 165 -22.48 9.51 -1.69
CA ALA A 165 -21.48 9.43 -2.76
C ALA A 165 -21.79 8.23 -3.68
N PRO A 166 -21.55 8.36 -5.00
CA PRO A 166 -21.85 7.31 -5.98
C PRO A 166 -20.86 6.14 -5.92
N ILE A 167 -20.83 5.44 -4.79
CA ILE A 167 -19.94 4.32 -4.47
C ILE A 167 -20.77 3.05 -4.33
N ARG A 168 -20.67 2.17 -5.33
CA ARG A 168 -21.36 0.88 -5.36
C ARG A 168 -20.78 -0.11 -4.35
N SER A 169 -19.45 -0.13 -4.23
CA SER A 169 -18.75 -0.97 -3.25
C SER A 169 -17.47 -0.29 -2.81
N HIS A 170 -17.09 -0.54 -1.54
CA HIS A 170 -15.89 0.03 -0.95
C HIS A 170 -15.04 -1.08 -0.33
N THR A 171 -13.81 -1.20 -0.80
CA THR A 171 -12.81 -2.14 -0.29
C THR A 171 -11.61 -1.36 0.23
N VAL A 172 -11.02 -1.78 1.35
CA VAL A 172 -9.76 -1.25 1.84
C VAL A 172 -8.73 -2.36 1.98
N VAL A 173 -7.50 -2.11 1.55
CA VAL A 173 -6.40 -3.08 1.57
C VAL A 173 -5.21 -2.48 2.30
N ALA A 174 -4.63 -3.25 3.23
CA ALA A 174 -3.49 -2.82 4.05
C ALA A 174 -3.73 -1.47 4.79
N CYS A 175 -5.00 -1.18 5.11
CA CYS A 175 -5.42 0.05 5.76
C CYS A 175 -5.66 -0.21 7.26
N PRO A 176 -4.92 0.46 8.17
CA PRO A 176 -5.23 0.41 9.58
C PRO A 176 -6.53 1.19 9.86
N VAL A 177 -7.48 0.55 10.55
CA VAL A 177 -8.71 1.19 11.05
C VAL A 177 -8.71 1.28 12.57
N ASP A 178 -8.06 0.34 13.24
CA ASP A 178 -7.77 0.40 14.67
C ASP A 178 -6.28 0.67 14.85
N TYR A 179 -5.95 1.91 15.19
CA TYR A 179 -4.57 2.35 15.38
C TYR A 179 -3.96 1.84 16.70
N SER A 180 -4.78 1.35 17.63
CA SER A 180 -4.29 0.77 18.89
C SER A 180 -3.56 -0.57 18.68
N GLU A 181 -3.88 -1.27 17.59
CA GLU A 181 -3.30 -2.56 17.20
C GLU A 181 -2.00 -2.40 16.38
N ILE A 182 -1.57 -1.17 16.08
CA ILE A 182 -0.32 -0.94 15.34
C ILE A 182 0.88 -1.27 16.25
N PRO A 183 1.74 -2.22 15.86
CA PRO A 183 2.95 -2.52 16.62
C PRO A 183 3.83 -1.28 16.75
N PHE A 184 4.42 -1.09 17.93
CA PHE A 184 5.25 0.09 18.22
C PHE A 184 4.51 1.41 18.01
N ARG A 185 3.18 1.46 18.22
CA ARG A 185 2.39 2.70 18.21
C ARG A 185 3.05 3.83 18.99
N GLY A 186 3.74 3.54 20.09
CA GLY A 186 4.51 4.51 20.87
C GLY A 186 5.51 5.34 20.04
N ALA A 187 6.13 4.76 19.01
CA ALA A 187 7.02 5.48 18.09
C ALA A 187 6.26 6.39 17.09
N LEU A 188 4.95 6.16 16.91
CA LEU A 188 4.04 7.08 16.23
C LEU A 188 3.35 8.04 17.23
N TYR A 189 3.63 7.90 18.52
CA TYR A 189 2.85 8.46 19.63
C TYR A 189 3.77 9.08 20.68
N GLU A 190 4.66 9.97 20.24
CA GLU A 190 5.58 10.65 21.14
C GLU A 190 4.89 11.89 21.76
N SER A 191 4.41 12.81 20.93
CA SER A 191 3.57 13.96 21.31
C SER A 191 3.18 14.76 20.06
N ASP A 192 2.22 15.68 20.18
CA ASP A 192 1.96 16.66 19.11
C ASP A 192 3.22 17.50 18.80
N SER A 193 4.02 17.82 19.83
CA SER A 193 5.29 18.54 19.64
C SER A 193 6.30 17.74 18.81
N ALA A 194 6.34 16.41 18.94
CA ALA A 194 7.24 15.57 18.16
C ALA A 194 6.87 15.58 16.66
N ILE A 195 5.58 15.72 16.33
CA ILE A 195 5.15 15.90 14.94
C ILE A 195 5.60 17.26 14.42
N ASP A 196 5.45 18.32 15.21
CA ASP A 196 5.93 19.65 14.83
C ASP A 196 7.46 19.70 14.66
N ASP A 197 8.21 19.02 15.52
CA ASP A 197 9.67 18.90 15.44
C ASP A 197 10.13 18.07 14.22
N ALA A 198 9.29 17.15 13.73
CA ALA A 198 9.56 16.34 12.56
C ALA A 198 9.28 17.06 11.23
N ILE A 199 8.56 18.19 11.25
CA ILE A 199 8.27 18.99 10.06
C ILE A 199 9.51 19.81 9.70
N GLY A 200 10.00 19.63 8.48
CA GLY A 200 11.14 20.35 7.94
C GLY A 200 10.84 21.82 7.64
N GLU A 201 11.88 22.58 7.30
CA GLU A 201 11.77 24.00 6.94
C GLU A 201 10.87 24.25 5.71
N ASP A 202 10.73 23.24 4.85
CA ASP A 202 9.87 23.25 3.67
C ASP A 202 8.38 23.00 3.99
N GLY A 203 8.05 22.75 5.27
CA GLY A 203 6.71 22.49 5.76
C GLY A 203 6.22 21.04 5.58
N ASN A 204 7.09 20.13 5.10
CA ASN A 204 6.78 18.71 4.97
C ASN A 204 7.58 17.89 5.99
N ILE A 205 7.07 16.73 6.37
CA ILE A 205 7.90 15.71 7.02
C ILE A 205 8.81 15.07 5.95
N PRO A 206 10.14 15.12 6.11
CA PRO A 206 11.07 14.61 5.12
C PRO A 206 10.94 13.10 4.85
N PRO A 207 11.23 12.62 3.62
CA PRO A 207 11.14 11.20 3.28
C PRO A 207 11.96 10.26 4.17
N ASN A 208 13.13 10.69 4.65
CA ASN A 208 14.00 9.90 5.52
C ASN A 208 13.40 9.71 6.94
N VAL A 209 12.63 10.69 7.42
CA VAL A 209 11.88 10.60 8.68
C VAL A 209 10.74 9.60 8.50
N MET A 210 9.98 9.73 7.41
CA MET A 210 8.90 8.78 7.06
C MET A 210 9.42 7.35 6.92
N TYR A 211 10.54 7.15 6.23
CA TYR A 211 11.19 5.86 6.07
C TYR A 211 11.60 5.24 7.41
N SER A 212 12.19 6.04 8.31
CA SER A 212 12.60 5.60 9.65
C SER A 212 11.40 5.21 10.52
N ALA A 213 10.31 5.97 10.44
CA ALA A 213 9.06 5.64 11.11
C ALA A 213 8.47 4.32 10.58
N PHE A 214 8.41 4.13 9.25
CA PHE A 214 7.90 2.90 8.64
C PHE A 214 8.73 1.66 9.03
N ARG A 215 10.06 1.78 9.04
CA ARG A 215 10.97 0.70 9.50
C ARG A 215 10.75 0.32 10.94
N SER A 216 10.50 1.30 11.81
CA SER A 216 10.27 1.08 13.24
C SER A 216 8.99 0.28 13.53
N LEU A 217 8.02 0.25 12.60
CA LEU A 217 6.79 -0.54 12.76
C LEU A 217 7.03 -2.06 12.66
N LYS A 218 8.02 -2.49 11.87
CA LYS A 218 8.36 -3.91 11.68
C LYS A 218 9.88 -4.10 11.53
N PRO A 219 10.67 -3.89 12.60
CA PRO A 219 12.13 -3.99 12.54
C PRO A 219 12.62 -5.41 12.17
N THR A 220 11.80 -6.43 12.40
CA THR A 220 12.15 -7.83 12.12
C THR A 220 11.98 -8.24 10.66
N SER A 221 11.18 -7.52 9.85
CA SER A 221 10.93 -7.92 8.45
C SER A 221 12.14 -7.77 7.54
N GLU A 222 13.06 -6.88 7.87
CA GLU A 222 14.29 -6.69 7.09
C GLU A 222 15.26 -7.86 7.26
N LEU A 223 15.47 -8.31 8.50
CA LEU A 223 16.37 -9.44 8.80
C LEU A 223 15.91 -10.72 8.08
N THR A 224 14.61 -11.00 8.09
CA THR A 224 14.04 -12.12 7.33
C THR A 224 14.18 -11.93 5.82
N GLY A 225 13.98 -10.71 5.33
CA GLY A 225 14.13 -10.39 3.90
C GLY A 225 15.55 -10.62 3.38
N TYR A 226 16.57 -10.26 4.16
CA TYR A 226 17.97 -10.51 3.80
C TYR A 226 18.32 -12.00 3.77
N VAL A 227 17.82 -12.79 4.73
CA VAL A 227 18.05 -14.24 4.77
C VAL A 227 17.37 -14.90 3.56
N ASP A 228 16.11 -14.57 3.29
CA ASP A 228 15.37 -15.11 2.13
C ASP A 228 16.04 -14.72 0.80
N LEU A 229 16.61 -13.52 0.71
CA LEU A 229 17.39 -13.08 -0.44
C LEU A 229 18.63 -13.94 -0.65
N LEU A 230 19.46 -14.18 0.36
CA LEU A 230 20.67 -14.99 0.23
C LEU A 230 20.34 -16.43 -0.21
N ASP A 231 19.25 -16.99 0.33
CA ASP A 231 18.80 -18.33 -0.02
C ASP A 231 18.30 -18.43 -1.48
N ARG A 232 17.71 -17.35 -1.99
CA ARG A 232 17.04 -17.25 -3.29
C ARG A 232 17.80 -16.45 -4.34
N LEU A 233 19.03 -16.02 -4.07
CA LEU A 233 19.84 -15.18 -4.96
C LEU A 233 20.10 -15.81 -6.35
N TRP A 234 19.93 -17.12 -6.47
CA TRP A 234 20.02 -17.87 -7.72
C TRP A 234 18.81 -17.69 -8.65
N SER A 235 17.69 -17.17 -8.17
CA SER A 235 16.47 -16.94 -8.96
C SER A 235 16.42 -15.50 -9.47
N ASP A 236 16.50 -15.34 -10.79
CA ASP A 236 16.38 -14.01 -11.43
C ASP A 236 15.03 -13.35 -11.16
N GLU A 237 13.96 -14.15 -11.17
CA GLU A 237 12.60 -13.68 -10.87
C GLU A 237 12.48 -13.16 -9.43
N TYR A 238 12.99 -13.93 -8.46
CA TYR A 238 12.97 -13.50 -7.06
C TYR A 238 13.83 -12.26 -6.84
N VAL A 239 15.03 -12.21 -7.43
CA VAL A 239 15.93 -11.05 -7.31
C VAL A 239 15.30 -9.81 -7.91
N ALA A 240 14.67 -9.91 -9.08
CA ALA A 240 13.95 -8.80 -9.69
C ALA A 240 12.78 -8.32 -8.81
N ALA A 241 11.95 -9.24 -8.30
CA ALA A 241 10.85 -8.89 -7.39
C ALA A 241 11.37 -8.24 -6.09
N TYR A 242 12.45 -8.78 -5.51
CA TYR A 242 13.10 -8.22 -4.33
C TYR A 242 13.64 -6.82 -4.59
N GLN A 243 14.32 -6.59 -5.72
CA GLN A 243 14.83 -5.28 -6.11
C GLN A 243 13.69 -4.29 -6.34
N ALA A 244 12.59 -4.70 -6.96
CA ALA A 244 11.43 -3.84 -7.21
C ALA A 244 10.75 -3.41 -5.89
N VAL A 245 10.53 -4.36 -4.96
CA VAL A 245 9.92 -4.07 -3.66
C VAL A 245 10.85 -3.26 -2.76
N ASN A 246 12.13 -3.61 -2.66
CA ASN A 246 13.07 -2.86 -1.83
C ASN A 246 13.38 -1.48 -2.42
N GLY A 247 13.39 -1.35 -3.74
CA GLY A 247 13.41 -0.06 -4.42
C GLY A 247 12.24 0.80 -3.99
N TRP A 248 11.02 0.24 -3.99
CA TRP A 248 9.83 0.93 -3.48
C TRP A 248 9.92 1.31 -2.00
N VAL A 249 10.41 0.39 -1.14
CA VAL A 249 10.61 0.66 0.28
C VAL A 249 11.60 1.80 0.50
N ALA A 250 12.65 1.92 -0.32
CA ALA A 250 13.61 3.03 -0.24
C ALA A 250 13.08 4.35 -0.82
N ASP A 251 12.06 4.29 -1.69
CA ASP A 251 11.55 5.42 -2.47
C ASP A 251 10.34 6.11 -1.80
N HIS A 252 10.50 6.47 -0.53
CA HIS A 252 9.50 7.21 0.25
C HIS A 252 9.32 8.64 -0.27
N ILE A 253 8.14 9.21 -0.03
CA ILE A 253 7.80 10.59 -0.40
C ILE A 253 7.56 11.44 0.86
N PRO A 254 7.68 12.78 0.77
CA PRO A 254 7.39 13.65 1.91
C PRO A 254 5.90 13.54 2.30
N LEU A 255 5.59 13.90 3.54
CA LEU A 255 4.20 13.99 4.04
C LEU A 255 3.90 15.46 4.38
N PRO A 256 2.82 16.07 3.84
CA PRO A 256 2.46 17.43 4.19
C PRO A 256 2.25 17.62 5.70
N GLY A 257 2.83 18.67 6.27
CA GLY A 257 2.85 18.89 7.71
C GLY A 257 1.45 18.94 8.34
N GLU A 258 0.49 19.62 7.71
CA GLU A 258 -0.86 19.71 8.28
C GLU A 258 -1.62 18.38 8.21
N VAL A 259 -1.37 17.57 7.18
CA VAL A 259 -1.87 16.19 7.12
C VAL A 259 -1.25 15.35 8.23
N ALA A 260 0.05 15.49 8.48
CA ALA A 260 0.74 14.75 9.54
C ALA A 260 0.15 15.07 10.93
N ARG A 261 -0.13 16.34 11.21
CA ARG A 261 -0.81 16.77 12.45
C ARG A 261 -2.18 16.13 12.60
N GLN A 262 -3.03 16.23 11.57
CA GLN A 262 -4.36 15.62 11.62
C GLN A 262 -4.31 14.10 11.74
N MET A 263 -3.39 13.45 11.02
CA MET A 263 -3.18 12.01 11.12
C MET A 263 -2.79 11.62 12.55
N HIS A 264 -1.84 12.31 13.16
CA HIS A 264 -1.41 12.04 14.52
C HIS A 264 -2.57 12.21 15.52
N SER A 265 -3.17 13.40 15.55
CA SER A 265 -4.23 13.74 16.50
C SER A 265 -5.47 12.86 16.30
N MET A 266 -6.02 12.80 15.09
CA MET A 266 -7.30 12.11 14.87
C MET A 266 -7.15 10.58 14.83
N LEU A 267 -6.14 10.07 14.12
CA LEU A 267 -6.04 8.64 13.84
C LEU A 267 -5.18 7.91 14.86
N VAL A 268 -4.00 8.45 15.21
CA VAL A 268 -3.09 7.77 16.14
C VAL A 268 -3.48 8.02 17.60
N ALA A 269 -3.86 9.24 17.95
CA ALA A 269 -4.21 9.64 19.32
C ALA A 269 -5.60 9.27 19.74
N GLU A 270 -6.57 9.75 18.98
CA GLU A 270 -7.97 9.56 19.32
C GLU A 270 -8.51 8.22 18.82
N ASN A 271 -7.78 7.53 17.94
CA ASN A 271 -8.22 6.31 17.28
C ASN A 271 -9.64 6.46 16.71
N ALA A 272 -9.88 7.62 16.08
CA ALA A 272 -11.22 8.17 15.88
C ALA A 272 -12.14 7.28 15.01
N PHE A 273 -11.59 6.41 14.18
CA PHE A 273 -12.35 5.44 13.39
C PHE A 273 -13.14 4.44 14.22
N ILE A 274 -12.72 4.13 15.46
CA ILE A 274 -13.39 3.15 16.32
C ILE A 274 -13.92 3.73 17.63
N THR A 275 -13.62 4.99 17.93
CA THR A 275 -14.03 5.66 19.18
C THR A 275 -15.21 6.62 19.00
N ASP A 276 -15.87 6.63 17.83
CA ASP A 276 -16.97 7.54 17.46
C ASP A 276 -16.59 9.03 17.58
N ARG A 277 -15.31 9.36 17.42
CA ARG A 277 -14.75 10.73 17.51
C ARG A 277 -14.28 11.28 16.18
N LEU A 278 -14.70 10.67 15.07
CA LEU A 278 -14.27 11.07 13.74
C LEU A 278 -14.83 12.46 13.39
N MET A 279 -13.95 13.46 13.38
CA MET A 279 -14.27 14.86 13.08
C MET A 279 -13.50 15.29 11.84
N LEU A 280 -14.21 15.70 10.79
CA LEU A 280 -13.63 16.21 9.55
C LEU A 280 -14.24 17.57 9.25
N GLY A 281 -13.43 18.62 9.07
CA GLY A 281 -13.92 19.98 8.82
C GLY A 281 -14.69 20.61 9.99
N GLY A 282 -14.54 20.08 11.21
CA GLY A 282 -15.32 20.51 12.38
C GLY A 282 -16.72 19.89 12.45
N THR A 283 -17.09 19.04 11.50
CA THR A 283 -18.34 18.27 11.50
C THR A 283 -18.10 16.83 11.91
N ALA A 284 -18.98 16.30 12.76
CA ALA A 284 -18.96 14.89 13.14
C ALA A 284 -19.32 14.03 11.94
N SER A 285 -18.45 13.08 11.60
CA SER A 285 -18.72 12.09 10.57
C SER A 285 -19.43 10.91 11.24
N ILE A 286 -20.77 10.98 11.27
CA ILE A 286 -21.61 10.07 12.05
C ILE A 286 -21.85 8.79 11.26
N SER A 287 -20.90 7.88 11.27
CA SER A 287 -21.22 6.45 11.20
C SER A 287 -20.03 5.63 11.71
N PRO A 288 -20.20 4.79 12.75
CA PRO A 288 -19.20 3.77 13.01
C PRO A 288 -19.08 2.92 11.76
N ILE A 289 -17.86 2.78 11.23
CA ILE A 289 -17.54 1.78 10.20
C ILE A 289 -17.76 0.43 10.86
N SER A 290 -19.01 -0.02 10.86
CA SER A 290 -19.39 -1.29 11.46
C SER A 290 -18.83 -2.37 10.55
N PRO A 291 -17.84 -3.18 10.98
CA PRO A 291 -17.39 -4.29 10.17
C PRO A 291 -18.60 -5.16 9.83
N CYS A 292 -18.70 -5.56 8.56
CA CYS A 292 -19.74 -6.46 8.08
C CYS A 292 -19.90 -7.63 9.05
N ARG A 293 -21.14 -8.10 9.30
CA ARG A 293 -21.40 -9.23 10.22
C ARG A 293 -20.55 -10.46 9.89
N SER A 294 -20.18 -10.65 8.62
CA SER A 294 -19.24 -11.70 8.19
C SER A 294 -17.80 -11.47 8.69
N CYS A 295 -17.27 -10.26 8.63
CA CYS A 295 -15.94 -9.90 9.15
C CYS A 295 -15.82 -10.08 10.66
N ARG A 296 -16.87 -9.76 11.45
CA ARG A 296 -16.88 -10.02 12.90
C ARG A 296 -16.74 -11.50 13.24
N SER A 297 -17.31 -12.38 12.41
CA SER A 297 -17.20 -13.83 12.60
C SER A 297 -15.82 -14.37 12.20
N TRP A 298 -15.14 -13.70 11.28
CA TRP A 298 -13.83 -14.12 10.77
C TRP A 298 -12.70 -13.68 11.71
N VAL A 299 -12.71 -12.43 12.17
CA VAL A 299 -11.75 -11.90 13.17
C VAL A 299 -11.80 -12.66 14.50
N ARG A 300 -13.00 -13.09 14.94
CA ARG A 300 -13.17 -13.94 16.14
C ARG A 300 -12.64 -15.36 15.95
N ARG A 301 -12.60 -15.90 14.72
CA ARG A 301 -12.08 -17.24 14.44
C ARG A 301 -10.56 -17.27 14.28
N THR A 302 -9.95 -16.20 13.76
CA THR A 302 -8.49 -16.12 13.56
C THR A 302 -7.73 -15.79 14.84
N THR A 303 -8.35 -15.08 15.79
CA THR A 303 -7.78 -14.81 17.12
C THR A 303 -7.93 -15.95 18.12
N SER A 304 -8.77 -16.96 17.82
CA SER A 304 -8.94 -18.15 18.66
C SER A 304 -8.12 -19.34 18.16
N CYS A 305 -6.82 -19.18 17.88
CA CYS A 305 -5.93 -20.32 17.75
C CYS A 305 -5.59 -20.84 19.16
N ARG A 306 -6.54 -21.56 19.78
CA ARG A 306 -6.30 -22.28 21.04
C ARG A 306 -5.23 -23.35 20.77
N ARG A 307 -4.12 -23.30 21.50
CA ARG A 307 -3.15 -24.40 21.60
C ARG A 307 -3.91 -25.72 21.81
N PRO A 308 -3.60 -26.79 21.07
CA PRO A 308 -4.20 -28.09 21.35
C PRO A 308 -3.76 -28.57 22.74
N PRO A 309 -4.63 -29.27 23.50
CA PRO A 309 -4.29 -29.79 24.80
C PRO A 309 -3.16 -30.82 24.67
N ARG A 310 -2.12 -30.67 25.48
CA ARG A 310 -1.09 -31.70 25.67
C ARG A 310 -1.79 -32.96 26.17
N ARG A 311 -1.76 -34.03 25.38
CA ARG A 311 -2.09 -35.37 25.86
C ARG A 311 -0.95 -35.84 26.76
N HIS A 312 -1.33 -36.37 27.93
CA HIS A 312 -0.45 -36.99 28.90
C HIS A 312 0.31 -38.18 28.31
#